data_AF-A0A841ALM1-F1
#
_entry.id   AF-A0A841ALM1-F1
#
_cell.length_a   1.000
_cell.length_b   1.000
_cell.length_c   1.000
_cell.angle_alpha   90.00
_cell.angle_beta   90.00
_cell.angle_gamma   90.00
#
_symmetry.space_group_name_H-M   'P 1'
#
loop_
_entity.id
_entity.type
_entity.pdbx_description
1 polymer ?
#
loop_
_entity_poly.entity_id
_entity_poly.type
_entity_poly.pdbx_seq_one_letter_code
_entity_poly.pdbx_strand_id
1 'polypeptide(L)' 'MNVIAFVVSLGLFVGGILLMGYSFTIEGFELLSFFAGLLITSLGVAVPIHVLKRIDG' A
#
# COMPACT_ATOMS: atom_id res chain seq x y z
N MET A 1 -5.11 9.03 14.98
CA MET A 1 -5.25 7.93 14.00
C MET A 1 -6.24 6.95 14.58
N ASN A 2 -7.44 6.91 14.00
CA ASN A 2 -8.41 5.86 14.29
C ASN A 2 -7.77 4.46 14.06
N VAL A 3 -8.10 3.47 14.88
CA VAL A 3 -7.57 2.09 14.76
C VAL A 3 -7.86 1.51 13.37
N ILE A 4 -9.02 1.83 12.81
CA ILE A 4 -9.42 1.41 11.46
C ILE A 4 -8.41 1.91 10.42
N ALA A 5 -8.00 3.17 10.52
CA ALA A 5 -7.02 3.78 9.64
C ALA A 5 -5.66 3.10 9.73
N PHE A 6 -5.20 2.82 10.94
CA PHE A 6 -3.95 2.08 11.14
C PHE A 6 -3.99 0.71 10.48
N VAL A 7 -5.08 -0.04 10.66
CA VAL A 7 -5.24 -1.38 10.06
C VAL A 7 -5.28 -1.30 8.53
N VAL A 8 -5.97 -0.34 7.95
CA VAL A 8 -6.01 -0.13 6.49
C VAL A 8 -4.63 0.23 5.95
N SER A 9 -3.92 1.16 6.59
CA SER A 9 -2.56 1.55 6.21
C SER A 9 -1.57 0.39 6.30
N LEU A 10 -1.66 -0.40 7.38
CA LEU A 10 -0.84 -1.60 7.56
C LEU A 10 -1.13 -2.64 6.47
N GLY A 11 -2.42 -2.86 6.16
CA GLY A 11 -2.85 -3.77 5.10
C GLY A 11 -2.34 -3.36 3.72
N LEU A 12 -2.44 -2.07 3.37
CA LEU A 12 -1.88 -1.53 2.13
C LEU A 12 -0.36 -1.68 2.09
N PHE A 13 0.34 -1.34 3.18
CA PHE A 13 1.79 -1.44 3.23
C PHE A 13 2.29 -2.89 3.05
N VAL A 14 1.75 -3.83 3.84
CA VAL A 14 2.12 -5.24 3.76
C VAL A 14 1.69 -5.84 2.42
N GLY A 15 0.48 -5.52 1.94
CA GLY A 15 -0.03 -5.98 0.66
C GLY A 15 0.82 -5.51 -0.51
N GLY A 16 1.29 -4.25 -0.50
CA GLY A 16 2.19 -3.72 -1.51
C GLY A 16 3.55 -4.44 -1.53
N ILE A 17 4.13 -4.72 -0.35
CA ILE A 17 5.37 -5.50 -0.23
C ILE A 17 5.20 -6.92 -0.79
N LEU A 18 4.09 -7.59 -0.45
CA LEU A 18 3.80 -8.93 -0.98
C LEU A 18 3.65 -8.91 -2.51
N LEU A 19 2.95 -7.92 -3.05
CA LEU A 19 2.77 -7.79 -4.50
C LEU A 19 4.10 -7.55 -5.23
N MET A 20 5.00 -6.75 -4.66
CA MET A 20 6.37 -6.60 -5.19
C MET A 20 7.18 -7.90 -5.09
N GLY A 21 6.99 -8.71 -4.04
CA GLY A 21 7.64 -10.02 -3.93
C GLY A 21 7.15 -11.01 -4.97
N TYR A 22 5.83 -11.05 -5.23
CA TYR A 22 5.22 -11.91 -6.23
C TYR A 22 5.40 -11.43 -7.67
N SER A 23 5.84 -10.19 -7.90
CA SER A 23 5.94 -9.64 -9.25
C SER A 23 6.81 -10.48 -10.19
N PHE A 24 7.86 -11.11 -9.66
CA PHE A 24 8.76 -11.99 -10.42
C PHE A 24 8.15 -13.35 -10.78
N THR A 25 6.96 -13.65 -10.27
CA THR A 25 6.22 -14.90 -10.55
C THR A 25 5.04 -14.67 -11.49
N ILE A 26 4.72 -13.41 -11.82
CA ILE A 26 3.61 -13.06 -12.72
C ILE A 26 4.18 -12.79 -14.11
N GLU A 27 4.29 -13.86 -14.91
CA GLU A 27 4.82 -13.80 -16.28
C GLU A 27 4.07 -12.76 -17.13
N GLY A 28 4.83 -11.88 -17.78
CA GLY A 28 4.31 -10.84 -18.67
C GLY A 28 3.75 -9.59 -17.98
N PHE A 29 3.68 -9.56 -16.64
CA PHE A 29 3.26 -8.40 -15.86
C PHE A 29 4.22 -8.06 -14.72
N GLU A 30 5.48 -8.46 -14.81
CA GLU A 30 6.48 -8.31 -13.75
C GLU A 30 6.68 -6.84 -13.38
N LEU A 31 6.88 -5.99 -14.40
CA LEU A 31 7.08 -4.56 -14.18
C LEU A 31 5.82 -3.88 -13.65
N LEU A 32 4.64 -4.25 -14.19
CA LEU A 32 3.37 -3.65 -13.78
C LEU A 32 3.02 -4.01 -12.33
N SER A 33 3.16 -5.29 -11.97
CA SER A 33 2.87 -5.79 -10.62
C SER A 33 3.86 -5.24 -9.59
N PHE A 34 5.16 -5.17 -9.93
CA PHE A 34 6.15 -4.53 -9.07
C PHE A 34 5.84 -3.04 -8.86
N PHE A 35 5.55 -2.31 -9.93
CA PHE A 35 5.26 -0.87 -9.85
C PHE A 35 3.95 -0.60 -9.10
N ALA A 36 2.92 -1.44 -9.29
CA ALA A 36 1.69 -1.37 -8.52
C ALA A 36 1.94 -1.62 -7.03
N GLY A 37 2.74 -2.63 -6.69
CA GLY A 37 3.12 -2.91 -5.30
C GLY A 37 3.89 -1.75 -4.66
N LEU A 38 4.77 -1.09 -5.41
CA LEU A 38 5.47 0.12 -4.98
C LEU A 38 4.49 1.25 -4.67
N LEU A 39 3.58 1.56 -5.59
CA LEU A 39 2.56 2.61 -5.39
C LEU A 39 1.64 2.31 -4.20
N ILE A 40 1.19 1.06 -4.06
CA ILE A 40 0.35 0.62 -2.93
C ILE A 40 1.10 0.78 -1.61
N THR A 41 2.39 0.42 -1.57
CA THR A 41 3.23 0.58 -0.38
C THR A 41 3.40 2.06 -0.03
N SER A 42 3.66 2.93 -1.01
CA SER A 42 3.74 4.38 -0.81
C SER A 42 2.43 4.96 -0.29
N LEU A 43 1.29 4.50 -0.81
CA LEU A 43 -0.04 4.89 -0.33
C LEU A 43 -0.28 4.43 1.11
N GLY A 44 0.14 3.23 1.48
CA GLY A 44 0.06 2.73 2.86
C GLY A 44 0.75 3.65 3.87
N VAL A 45 1.85 4.31 3.48
CA VAL A 45 2.56 5.30 4.30
C VAL A 45 1.93 6.70 4.20
N ALA A 46 1.43 7.09 3.02
CA ALA A 46 0.90 8.44 2.79
C ALA A 46 -0.53 8.67 3.35
N VAL A 47 -1.39 7.65 3.29
CA VAL A 47 -2.79 7.67 3.76
C VAL A 47 -2.95 8.13 5.22
N PRO A 48 -2.20 7.58 6.20
CA PRO A 48 -2.35 7.98 7.60
C PRO A 48 -1.83 9.41 7.88
N ILE A 49 -0.88 9.89 7.08
CA ILE A 49 -0.23 11.19 7.28
C ILE A 49 -1.07 12.36 6.72
N HIS A 50 -1.64 12.19 5.51
CA HIS A 50 -2.24 13.32 4.77
C HIS A 50 -3.77 13.27 4.68
N VAL A 51 -4.36 12.08 4.56
CA VAL A 51 -5.80 11.95 4.27
C VAL A 51 -6.62 11.90 5.55
N LEU A 52 -6.18 11.11 6.53
CA LEU A 52 -6.96 10.87 7.75
C LEU A 52 -6.90 11.98 8.79
N LYS A 53 -5.83 12.79 8.81
CA LYS A 53 -5.76 13.99 9.66
C LYS A 53 -6.86 15.01 9.34
N ARG A 54 -7.44 14.97 8.14
CA ARG A 54 -8.52 15.86 7.69
C ARG A 54 -9.94 15.32 7.89
N ILE A 55 -10.10 14.01 8.11
CA ILE A 55 -11.42 13.36 8.25
C ILE A 55 -11.79 13.18 9.73
N ASP A 56 -10.79 12.99 10.60
CA ASP A 56 -10.98 12.86 12.06
C ASP A 56 -10.99 14.23 12.81
N GLY A 57 -10.96 15.36 12.10
CA GLY A 57 -10.97 16.72 12.66
C GLY A 57 -12.25 17.46 12.35
#